data_AF-A0A433DH09-F1
#
_entry.id   AF-A0A433DH09-F1
#
_cell.length_a   1.000
_cell.length_b   1.000
_cell.length_c   1.000
_cell.angle_alpha   90.00
_cell.angle_beta   90.00
_cell.angle_gamma   90.00
#
_symmetry.space_group_name_H-M   'P 1'
#
loop_
_entity.id
_entity.type
_entity.pdbx_description
1 polymer ?
#
loop_
_entity_poly.entity_id
_entity_poly.type
_entity_poly.pdbx_seq_one_letter_code
_entity_poly.pdbx_strand_id
1 'polypeptide(L)'
;METNGYPCPCCGHPTRSEEDYGTFDICPVCNWEDDAFQVEQPTEWGANRVSLIEARRNFKTFGTIESKLSEEAESSASQPDVQGVTRSNKAAFDLNNNTVSDINEVGETETARSVEVRPATPAKEPK
;
A
#
# COMPACT_ATOMS: atom_id res chain seq x y z
N MET A 1 -12.34 -19.74 -18.22
CA MET A 1 -11.24 -18.88 -18.68
C MET A 1 -10.86 -18.07 -17.47
N GLU A 2 -9.76 -18.43 -16.81
CA GLU A 2 -9.30 -17.64 -15.67
C GLU A 2 -8.61 -16.42 -16.26
N THR A 3 -9.34 -15.31 -16.34
CA THR A 3 -8.75 -14.00 -16.61
C THR A 3 -8.01 -13.60 -15.34
N ASN A 4 -6.81 -14.16 -15.18
CA ASN A 4 -5.96 -13.90 -14.04
C ASN A 4 -5.47 -12.46 -14.18
N GLY A 5 -6.17 -11.52 -13.56
CA GLY A 5 -5.85 -10.09 -13.62
C GLY A 5 -4.43 -9.79 -13.11
N TYR A 6 -3.93 -8.62 -13.44
CA TYR A 6 -2.61 -8.19 -12.97
C TYR A 6 -2.72 -7.61 -11.55
N PRO A 7 -1.67 -7.79 -10.72
CA PRO A 7 -1.73 -7.38 -9.33
C PRO A 7 -1.77 -5.85 -9.19
N CYS A 8 -2.68 -5.37 -8.35
CA CYS A 8 -2.69 -3.97 -7.93
C CYS A 8 -1.39 -3.63 -7.19
N PRO A 9 -0.70 -2.52 -7.52
CA PRO A 9 0.56 -2.16 -6.86
C PRO A 9 0.37 -1.80 -5.38
N CYS A 10 -0.84 -1.42 -4.96
CA CYS A 10 -1.17 -1.13 -3.57
C CYS A 10 -1.52 -2.39 -2.78
N CYS A 11 -2.57 -3.12 -3.16
CA CYS A 11 -3.11 -4.23 -2.35
C CYS A 11 -2.65 -5.63 -2.79
N GLY A 12 -2.05 -5.79 -3.97
CA GLY A 12 -1.60 -7.07 -4.50
C GLY A 12 -2.69 -7.97 -5.09
N HIS A 13 -3.97 -7.63 -4.96
CA HIS A 13 -5.05 -8.40 -5.57
C HIS A 13 -5.03 -8.29 -7.10
N PRO A 14 -5.38 -9.36 -7.85
CA PRO A 14 -5.37 -9.39 -9.31
C PRO A 14 -6.57 -8.62 -9.89
N THR A 15 -6.55 -7.29 -9.79
CA THR A 15 -7.67 -6.42 -10.18
C THR A 15 -7.42 -5.60 -11.43
N ARG A 16 -6.19 -5.55 -11.92
CA ARG A 16 -5.83 -4.75 -13.09
C ARG A 16 -6.12 -5.53 -14.37
N SER A 17 -6.59 -4.81 -15.37
CA SER A 17 -6.98 -5.32 -16.69
C SER A 17 -5.76 -5.56 -17.60
N GLU A 18 -4.69 -4.79 -17.42
CA GLU A 18 -3.48 -4.79 -18.25
C GLU A 18 -2.21 -4.97 -17.41
N GLU A 19 -1.14 -5.46 -18.06
CA GLU A 19 0.16 -5.68 -17.42
C GLU A 19 0.83 -4.34 -17.07
N ASP A 20 0.88 -3.44 -18.06
CA ASP A 20 1.49 -2.12 -17.98
C ASP A 20 0.69 -1.21 -17.05
N TYR A 21 1.39 -0.49 -16.15
CA TYR A 21 0.78 0.53 -15.28
C TYR A 21 0.33 1.76 -16.05
N GLY A 22 -0.63 2.52 -15.50
CA GLY A 22 -1.14 3.74 -16.11
C GLY A 22 -2.44 3.56 -16.88
N THR A 23 -3.23 2.54 -16.56
CA THR A 23 -4.60 2.37 -17.08
C THR A 23 -5.57 3.39 -16.48
N PHE A 24 -5.20 4.01 -15.34
CA PHE A 24 -6.07 4.86 -14.52
C PHE A 24 -7.32 4.14 -14.00
N ASP A 25 -7.37 2.80 -14.09
CA ASP A 25 -8.44 2.01 -13.48
C ASP A 25 -8.34 2.09 -11.96
N ILE A 26 -9.50 2.22 -11.29
CA ILE A 26 -9.59 2.22 -9.83
C ILE A 26 -9.73 0.79 -9.34
N CYS A 27 -8.82 0.37 -8.46
CA CYS A 27 -8.86 -0.95 -7.84
C CYS A 27 -10.12 -1.08 -6.95
N PRO A 28 -11.04 -2.01 -7.23
CA PRO A 28 -12.29 -2.18 -6.47
C PRO A 28 -12.07 -2.74 -5.05
N VAL A 29 -10.85 -3.15 -4.72
CA VAL A 29 -10.49 -3.70 -3.40
C VAL A 29 -9.96 -2.63 -2.46
N CYS A 30 -9.12 -1.72 -2.96
CA CYS A 30 -8.44 -0.74 -2.11
C CYS A 30 -8.68 0.72 -2.49
N ASN A 31 -9.36 0.98 -3.61
CA ASN A 31 -9.60 2.31 -4.19
C ASN A 31 -8.35 3.05 -4.70
N TRP A 32 -7.24 2.36 -4.90
CA TRP A 32 -6.06 2.91 -5.59
C TRP A 32 -6.32 3.07 -7.08
N GLU A 33 -6.06 4.25 -7.63
CA GLU A 33 -6.05 4.52 -9.07
C GLU A 33 -4.68 4.10 -9.67
N ASP A 34 -4.73 3.35 -10.77
CA ASP A 34 -3.54 2.85 -11.47
C ASP A 34 -2.74 3.95 -12.19
N ASP A 35 -1.96 4.69 -11.41
CA ASP A 35 -1.07 5.76 -11.84
C ASP A 35 0.37 5.23 -12.01
N ALA A 36 0.87 5.18 -13.25
CA ALA A 36 2.22 4.73 -13.58
C ALA A 36 3.32 5.59 -12.93
N PHE A 37 3.11 6.91 -12.83
CA PHE A 37 4.08 7.82 -12.22
C PHE A 37 4.22 7.52 -10.73
N GLN A 38 3.11 7.28 -10.01
CA GLN A 38 3.17 6.91 -8.60
C GLN A 38 3.67 5.49 -8.36
N VAL A 39 3.66 4.62 -9.37
CA VAL A 39 4.36 3.33 -9.30
C VAL A 39 5.88 3.51 -9.48
N GLU A 40 6.31 4.36 -10.40
CA GLU A 40 7.72 4.70 -10.64
C GLU A 40 8.33 5.52 -9.50
N GLN A 41 7.56 6.45 -8.93
CA GLN A 41 7.93 7.37 -7.84
C GLN A 41 7.05 7.10 -6.61
N PRO A 42 7.26 5.99 -5.87
CA PRO A 42 6.31 5.48 -4.87
C PRO A 42 6.19 6.31 -3.58
N THR A 43 7.07 7.31 -3.41
CA THR A 43 7.02 8.31 -2.33
C THR A 43 6.30 9.58 -2.74
N GLU A 44 6.13 9.82 -4.04
CA GLU A 44 5.54 11.04 -4.56
C GLU A 44 4.01 10.96 -4.55
N TRP A 45 3.43 12.16 -4.48
CA TRP A 45 1.99 12.36 -4.61
C TRP A 45 1.65 12.51 -6.09
N GLY A 46 0.44 12.12 -6.48
CA GLY A 46 0.00 12.10 -7.88
C GLY A 46 -1.52 12.08 -7.96
N ALA A 47 -2.08 11.25 -8.83
CA ALA A 47 -3.52 11.10 -8.95
C ALA A 47 -4.19 10.64 -7.63
N ASN A 48 -3.48 9.83 -6.85
CA ASN A 48 -3.93 9.38 -5.54
C ASN A 48 -3.62 10.42 -4.46
N ARG A 49 -4.56 10.59 -3.51
CA ARG A 49 -4.46 11.50 -2.34
C ARG A 49 -3.37 11.12 -1.33
N VAL A 50 -2.61 10.05 -1.58
CA VAL A 50 -1.50 9.57 -0.76
C VAL A 50 -0.45 8.95 -1.69
N SER A 51 0.80 8.84 -1.21
CA SER A 51 1.84 8.10 -1.92
C SER A 51 1.55 6.60 -1.97
N LEU A 52 2.16 5.86 -2.92
CA LEU A 52 1.97 4.41 -3.01
C LEU A 52 2.44 3.67 -1.74
N ILE A 53 3.52 4.15 -1.11
CA ILE A 53 4.00 3.60 0.14
C ILE A 53 3.00 3.83 1.28
N GLU A 54 2.38 5.02 1.34
CA GLU A 54 1.35 5.33 2.33
C GLU A 54 0.07 4.53 2.08
N ALA A 55 -0.40 4.45 0.83
CA ALA A 55 -1.52 3.61 0.43
C ALA A 55 -1.36 2.15 0.86
N ARG A 56 -0.18 1.55 0.66
CA ARG A 56 0.13 0.19 1.13
C ARG A 56 0.00 0.04 2.65
N ARG A 57 0.48 1.03 3.41
CA ARG A 57 0.35 1.03 4.88
C ARG A 57 -1.10 1.19 5.32
N ASN A 58 -1.82 2.11 4.68
CA ASN A 58 -3.23 2.38 4.96
C ASN A 58 -4.07 1.15 4.65
N PHE A 59 -3.87 0.51 3.49
CA PHE A 59 -4.59 -0.70 3.13
C PHE A 59 -4.34 -1.84 4.13
N LYS A 60 -3.09 -2.04 4.56
CA LYS A 60 -2.75 -3.04 5.58
C LYS A 60 -3.43 -2.77 6.93
N THR A 61 -3.70 -1.50 7.26
CA THR A 61 -4.24 -1.09 8.56
C THR A 61 -5.76 -0.95 8.56
N PHE A 62 -6.33 -0.45 7.46
CA PHE A 62 -7.72 0.01 7.36
C PHE A 62 -8.53 -0.71 6.28
N GLY A 63 -7.89 -1.44 5.35
CA GLY A 63 -8.53 -2.09 4.21
C GLY A 63 -8.83 -1.16 3.02
N THR A 64 -8.41 0.11 3.08
CA THR A 64 -8.53 1.11 2.00
C THR A 64 -7.30 2.00 1.99
N ILE A 65 -7.05 2.75 0.91
CA ILE A 65 -5.91 3.67 0.81
C ILE A 65 -6.07 4.95 1.64
N GLU A 66 -7.30 5.30 2.02
CA GLU A 66 -7.57 6.46 2.88
C GLU A 66 -7.59 6.08 4.36
N SER A 67 -7.08 6.93 5.24
CA SER A 67 -7.15 6.70 6.68
C SER A 67 -8.57 6.94 7.19
N LYS A 68 -9.09 6.09 8.09
CA LYS A 68 -10.41 6.29 8.73
C LYS A 68 -10.63 7.67 9.39
N LEU A 69 -9.55 8.37 9.73
CA LEU A 69 -9.62 9.72 10.29
C LEU A 69 -10.30 10.74 9.34
N SER A 70 -10.32 10.48 8.02
CA SER A 70 -11.03 11.35 7.07
C SER A 70 -12.55 11.16 7.10
N GLU A 71 -13.05 9.95 7.39
CA GLU A 71 -14.50 9.67 7.44
C GLU A 71 -15.16 10.23 8.71
N GLU A 72 -14.45 10.21 9.84
CA GLU A 72 -14.95 10.77 11.10
C GLU A 72 -15.10 12.30 11.04
N ALA A 73 -14.26 12.98 10.24
CA ALA A 73 -14.33 14.42 10.04
C ALA A 73 -15.57 14.87 9.24
N GLU A 74 -16.11 14.02 8.37
CA GLU A 74 -17.28 14.35 7.53
C GLU A 74 -18.60 13.76 8.06
N SER A 75 -18.57 12.70 8.88
CA SER A 75 -19.81 12.18 9.52
C SER A 75 -20.36 13.06 10.65
N SER A 76 -19.61 14.06 11.11
CA SER A 76 -20.07 15.01 12.14
C SER A 76 -20.96 16.15 11.58
N ALA A 77 -21.20 16.19 10.25
CA ALA A 77 -22.05 17.18 9.61
C ALA A 77 -23.46 16.67 9.23
N SER A 78 -23.96 15.59 9.86
CA SER A 78 -25.36 15.18 9.71
C SER A 78 -25.99 14.87 11.07
N GLN A 79 -26.65 15.86 11.65
CA GLN A 79 -27.68 15.62 12.66
C GLN A 79 -29.05 15.61 11.96
N PRO A 80 -29.62 14.45 11.61
CA PRO A 80 -31.05 14.28 11.69
C PRO A 80 -31.40 13.83 13.11
N ASP A 81 -32.06 14.73 13.83
CA ASP A 81 -32.71 14.46 15.10
C ASP A 81 -33.82 13.42 14.87
N VAL A 82 -33.58 12.16 15.21
CA VAL A 82 -34.64 11.17 15.41
C VAL A 82 -34.40 10.43 16.73
N GLN A 83 -35.22 10.77 17.71
CA GLN A 83 -35.33 10.06 18.98
C GLN A 83 -35.78 8.60 18.76
N GLY A 84 -34.92 7.68 19.20
CA GLY A 84 -35.32 6.39 19.75
C GLY A 84 -35.51 5.24 18.77
N VAL A 85 -34.65 4.22 18.89
CA VAL A 85 -35.04 2.87 19.31
C VAL A 85 -33.77 2.07 19.61
N THR A 86 -33.85 1.32 20.70
CA THR A 86 -32.78 0.61 21.41
C THR A 86 -32.35 -0.71 20.76
N ARG A 87 -31.16 -1.16 21.20
CA ARG A 87 -30.86 -2.50 21.77
C ARG A 87 -29.93 -3.40 20.96
N SER A 88 -28.72 -3.55 21.52
CA SER A 88 -27.89 -4.75 21.61
C SER A 88 -27.61 -5.56 20.33
N ASN A 89 -26.35 -5.53 19.90
CA ASN A 89 -25.57 -6.76 19.67
C ASN A 89 -24.09 -6.49 19.95
N LYS A 90 -23.71 -6.73 21.21
CA LYS A 90 -22.34 -6.97 21.64
C LYS A 90 -22.11 -8.48 21.51
N ALA A 91 -21.52 -8.92 20.41
CA ALA A 91 -21.06 -10.30 20.27
C ALA A 91 -19.90 -10.38 19.27
N ALA A 92 -18.71 -10.61 19.84
CA ALA A 92 -17.57 -11.33 19.30
C ALA A 92 -16.97 -10.90 17.95
N PHE A 93 -15.89 -10.12 18.03
CA PHE A 93 -14.76 -10.30 17.11
C PHE A 93 -13.45 -10.20 17.90
N ASP A 94 -13.17 -11.25 18.68
CA ASP A 94 -11.86 -11.47 19.28
C ASP A 94 -11.26 -12.75 18.70
N LEU A 95 -9.94 -12.69 18.51
CA LEU A 95 -8.97 -13.75 18.13
C LEU A 95 -8.62 -13.82 16.63
N ASN A 96 -7.55 -13.13 16.24
CA ASN A 96 -6.25 -13.81 16.14
C ASN A 96 -5.09 -12.80 16.11
N ASN A 97 -4.67 -12.40 17.30
CA ASN A 97 -3.41 -11.68 17.51
C ASN A 97 -2.28 -12.73 17.51
N ASN A 98 -1.78 -13.10 16.32
CA ASN A 98 -0.63 -13.98 16.21
C ASN A 98 0.66 -13.16 16.33
N THR A 99 1.13 -13.02 17.57
CA THR A 99 2.47 -12.52 17.88
C THR A 99 3.50 -13.54 17.41
N VAL A 100 4.22 -13.25 16.33
CA VAL A 100 5.46 -13.97 16.02
C VAL A 100 6.56 -13.40 16.91
N SER A 101 6.63 -13.94 18.14
CA SER A 101 7.85 -13.95 18.93
C SER A 101 8.60 -15.24 18.60
N ASP A 102 9.93 -15.17 18.61
CA ASP A 102 10.90 -16.27 18.46
C ASP A 102 11.43 -16.52 17.03
N ILE A 103 12.28 -15.60 16.56
CA ILE A 103 13.52 -16.02 15.89
C ILE A 103 14.71 -15.55 16.73
N ASN A 104 15.31 -16.53 17.41
CA ASN A 104 16.51 -16.37 18.22
C ASN A 104 17.70 -15.96 17.35
N GLU A 105 18.29 -14.83 17.72
CA GLU A 105 19.73 -14.63 17.97
C GLU A 105 20.66 -15.79 17.56
N VAL A 106 21.37 -15.60 16.44
CA VAL A 106 22.72 -16.14 16.25
C VAL A 106 23.64 -14.97 15.96
N GLY A 107 24.46 -14.63 16.94
CA GLY A 107 25.56 -13.69 16.78
C GLY A 107 26.77 -14.32 16.10
N GLU A 108 27.62 -13.42 15.61
CA GLU A 108 29.07 -13.56 15.32
C GLU A 108 29.45 -14.29 14.02
N THR A 109 30.38 -13.85 13.16
CA THR A 109 31.28 -12.67 13.04
C THR A 109 31.95 -12.75 11.64
N GLU A 110 32.35 -11.58 11.09
CA GLU A 110 33.44 -11.35 10.10
C GLU A 110 33.28 -11.97 8.68
N THR A 111 33.58 -11.30 7.55
CA THR A 111 34.69 -10.42 7.19
C THR A 111 34.27 -9.52 6.01
N ALA A 112 34.73 -8.27 6.01
CA ALA A 112 34.57 -7.32 4.91
C ALA A 112 35.18 -7.87 3.60
N ARG A 113 34.37 -8.02 2.54
CA ARG A 113 34.84 -8.28 1.19
C ARG A 113 34.97 -6.95 0.45
N SER A 114 36.21 -6.57 0.17
CA SER A 114 36.60 -5.38 -0.60
C SER A 114 35.81 -5.25 -1.91
N VAL A 115 35.17 -4.11 -2.10
CA VAL A 115 34.65 -3.68 -3.40
C VAL A 115 35.84 -3.20 -4.21
N GLU A 116 36.28 -3.98 -5.20
CA GLU A 116 37.17 -3.46 -6.24
C GLU A 116 36.38 -2.45 -7.09
N VAL A 117 36.74 -1.18 -6.95
CA VAL A 117 36.26 -0.09 -7.81
C VAL A 117 36.83 -0.33 -9.20
N ARG A 118 35.98 -0.71 -10.16
CA ARG A 118 36.38 -0.80 -11.57
C ARG A 118 36.73 0.62 -12.06
N PRO A 119 37.87 0.83 -12.73
CA PRO A 119 38.25 2.14 -13.22
C PRO A 119 37.26 2.61 -14.29
N ALA A 120 36.87 3.88 -14.20
CA ALA A 120 36.09 4.56 -15.23
C ALA A 120 36.85 4.55 -16.55
N THR A 121 36.21 4.09 -17.63
CA THR A 121 36.75 4.21 -18.98
C THR A 121 36.73 5.69 -19.41
N PRO A 122 37.82 6.23 -19.98
CA PRO A 122 37.82 7.62 -20.46
C PRO A 122 36.85 7.78 -21.64
N ALA A 123 36.02 8.81 -21.57
CA ALA A 123 35.20 9.26 -22.68
C ALA A 123 36.10 9.67 -23.85
N LYS A 124 35.85 9.13 -25.05
CA LYS A 124 36.46 9.62 -26.28
C LYS A 124 35.91 11.01 -26.58
N GLU A 125 36.77 12.02 -26.63
CA GLU A 125 36.42 13.35 -27.14
C GLU A 125 36.01 13.25 -28.63
N PRO A 126 34.97 13.98 -29.06
CA PRO A 126 34.61 14.07 -30.47
C PRO A 126 35.61 14.96 -31.22
N LYS A 127 35.92 14.56 -32.46
CA LYS A 127 36.69 15.37 -33.44
C LYS A 127 35.83 16.49 -34.03
#